data_AF-A0A0R1ZNI5-F1
#
_entry.id   AF-A0A0R1ZNI5-F1
#
_cell.length_a   1.000
_cell.length_b   1.000
_cell.length_c   1.000
_cell.angle_alpha   90.00
_cell.angle_beta   90.00
_cell.angle_gamma   90.00
#
_symmetry.space_group_name_H-M   'P 1'
#
loop_
_entity.id
_entity.type
_entity.pdbx_description
1 polymer ?
#
loop_
_entity_poly.entity_id
_entity_poly.type
_entity_poly.pdbx_seq_one_letter_code
_entity_poly.pdbx_strand_id
1 'polypeptide(L)'
;MTGLNLTTKPSEVVPRPFMRVLHSDDNSITVLIRRENLERKPSQLAGVSLYVLARKGWKLYPPRTKLGVVTEVHPVSKRGLSITVDRWAE
;
A
#
# COMPACT_ATOMS: atom_id res chain seq x y z
N MET A 1 -29.22 15.19 11.60
CA MET A 1 -28.09 14.92 12.50
C MET A 1 -26.95 14.40 11.66
N THR A 2 -25.98 15.26 11.35
CA THR A 2 -24.88 14.98 10.43
C THR A 2 -23.76 14.27 11.19
N GLY A 3 -23.72 12.93 11.10
CA GLY A 3 -22.64 12.13 11.65
C GLY A 3 -21.41 12.22 10.76
N LEU A 4 -20.58 13.25 10.96
CA LEU A 4 -19.21 13.30 10.44
C LEU A 4 -18.39 12.22 11.15
N ASN A 5 -18.38 11.00 10.59
CA ASN A 5 -17.48 9.93 11.00
C ASN A 5 -16.08 10.24 10.43
N LEU A 6 -15.41 11.20 11.08
CA LEU A 6 -14.04 11.60 10.76
C LEU A 6 -13.09 10.43 11.07
N THR A 7 -12.10 10.25 10.18
CA THR A 7 -10.77 9.61 10.39
C THR A 7 -10.47 8.24 9.78
N THR A 8 -11.19 7.76 8.77
CA THR A 8 -10.65 6.65 7.95
C THR A 8 -9.73 7.23 6.86
N LYS A 9 -8.40 7.27 7.11
CA LYS A 9 -7.41 7.74 6.12
C LYS A 9 -7.60 6.99 4.79
N PRO A 10 -7.97 7.61 3.65
CA PRO A 10 -8.34 6.88 2.42
C PRO A 10 -7.15 6.16 1.75
N SER A 11 -5.96 6.23 2.34
CA SER A 11 -4.74 5.75 1.74
C SER A 11 -3.76 5.23 2.79
N GLU A 12 -3.02 4.20 2.41
CA GLU A 12 -1.92 3.62 3.17
C GLU A 12 -0.61 4.13 2.57
N VAL A 13 0.34 4.58 3.40
CA VAL A 13 1.64 5.09 2.92
C VAL A 13 2.77 4.29 3.53
N VAL A 14 3.57 3.65 2.69
CA VAL A 14 4.68 2.81 3.13
C VAL A 14 6.01 3.36 2.59
N PRO A 15 7.03 3.57 3.43
CA PRO A 15 8.37 3.91 2.97
C PRO A 15 8.96 2.82 2.06
N ARG A 16 9.61 3.21 0.95
CA ARG A 16 10.23 2.27 0.00
C ARG A 16 11.14 1.21 0.66
N PRO A 17 12.00 1.51 1.67
CA PRO A 17 12.83 0.49 2.32
C PRO A 17 12.05 -0.63 3.03
N PHE A 18 10.77 -0.38 3.33
CA PHE A 18 9.88 -1.31 4.01
C PHE A 18 9.01 -2.13 3.05
N MET A 19 9.23 -1.95 1.75
CA MET A 19 8.49 -2.59 0.68
C MET A 19 9.45 -3.28 -0.28
N ARG A 20 9.26 -4.57 -0.51
CA ARG A 20 9.97 -5.33 -1.55
C ARG A 20 8.98 -5.70 -2.64
N VAL A 21 9.29 -5.39 -3.90
CA VAL A 21 8.47 -5.83 -5.04
C VAL A 21 8.73 -7.32 -5.26
N LEU A 22 7.67 -8.12 -5.29
CA LEU A 22 7.72 -9.56 -5.60
C LEU A 22 7.43 -9.78 -7.09
N HIS A 23 6.39 -9.12 -7.59
CA HIS A 23 5.96 -9.20 -8.98
C HIS A 23 5.43 -7.83 -9.43
N SER A 24 5.56 -7.51 -10.71
CA SER A 24 5.02 -6.30 -11.32
C SER A 24 4.71 -6.60 -12.78
N ASP A 25 3.50 -6.27 -13.18
CA ASP A 25 3.05 -6.25 -14.56
C ASP A 25 2.41 -4.87 -14.89
N ASP A 26 1.80 -4.75 -16.06
CA ASP A 26 1.19 -3.50 -16.53
C ASP A 26 -0.07 -3.09 -15.74
N ASN A 27 -0.76 -4.06 -15.13
CA ASN A 27 -2.04 -3.88 -14.44
C ASN A 27 -1.92 -4.00 -12.93
N SER A 28 -0.98 -4.81 -12.44
CA SER A 28 -0.86 -5.16 -11.04
C SER A 28 0.57 -5.11 -10.52
N ILE A 29 0.70 -4.86 -9.22
CA ILE A 29 1.96 -5.00 -8.49
C ILE A 29 1.70 -5.81 -7.23
N THR A 30 2.53 -6.82 -7.00
CA THR A 30 2.57 -7.54 -5.73
C THR A 30 3.81 -7.14 -4.94
N VAL A 31 3.62 -6.67 -3.71
CA VAL A 31 4.69 -6.26 -2.80
C VAL A 31 4.64 -7.03 -1.49
N LEU A 32 5.82 -7.32 -0.95
CA LEU A 32 6.01 -7.81 0.40
C LEU A 32 6.25 -6.63 1.34
N ILE A 33 5.38 -6.49 2.34
CA ILE A 33 5.46 -5.47 3.38
C ILE A 33 5.34 -6.17 4.74
N ARG A 34 6.07 -5.69 5.75
CA ARG A 34 5.88 -6.17 7.12
C ARG A 34 4.67 -5.52 7.77
N ARG A 35 3.89 -6.30 8.52
CA ARG A 35 2.65 -5.87 9.18
C ARG A 35 2.87 -4.64 10.08
N GLU A 36 4.00 -4.53 10.77
CA GLU A 36 4.35 -3.39 11.62
C GLU A 36 4.54 -2.07 10.85
N ASN A 37 4.75 -2.13 9.54
CA ASN A 37 4.90 -0.95 8.68
C ASN A 37 3.58 -0.48 8.07
N LEU A 38 2.45 -1.08 8.50
CA LEU A 38 1.10 -0.72 8.07
C LEU A 38 0.31 -0.21 9.28
N GLU A 39 -0.34 0.93 9.12
CA GLU A 39 -1.26 1.48 10.11
C GLU A 39 -2.52 0.61 10.21
N ARG A 40 -3.05 0.17 9.07
CA ARG A 40 -4.29 -0.63 9.00
C ARG A 40 -4.07 -2.11 9.31
N LYS A 41 -5.13 -2.76 9.79
CA LYS A 41 -5.18 -4.23 9.86
C LYS A 41 -5.30 -4.83 8.45
N PRO A 42 -4.81 -6.06 8.22
CA PRO A 42 -4.87 -6.70 6.89
C PRO A 42 -6.29 -6.73 6.29
N SER A 43 -7.30 -7.00 7.13
CA SER A 43 -8.71 -7.04 6.73
C SER A 43 -9.30 -5.69 6.32
N GLN A 44 -8.60 -4.59 6.57
CA GLN A 44 -9.05 -3.22 6.28
C GLN A 44 -8.26 -2.57 5.14
N LEU A 45 -7.37 -3.33 4.49
CA LEU A 45 -6.52 -2.84 3.41
C LEU A 45 -7.18 -2.99 2.04
N ALA A 46 -8.04 -3.99 1.83
CA ALA A 46 -8.77 -4.12 0.57
C ALA A 46 -9.54 -2.84 0.23
N GLY A 47 -9.41 -2.35 -1.00
CA GLY A 47 -10.01 -1.09 -1.46
C GLY A 47 -9.24 0.18 -1.03
N VAL A 48 -8.14 0.06 -0.26
CA VAL A 48 -7.33 1.22 0.14
C VAL A 48 -6.27 1.50 -0.92
N SER A 49 -6.09 2.77 -1.28
CA SER A 49 -4.98 3.19 -2.15
C SER A 49 -3.64 3.07 -1.42
N LEU A 50 -2.71 2.29 -1.95
CA LEU A 50 -1.36 2.14 -1.43
C LEU A 50 -0.41 3.13 -2.12
N TYR A 51 0.33 3.89 -1.32
CA TYR A 51 1.35 4.81 -1.78
C TYR A 51 2.71 4.42 -1.23
N VAL A 52 3.74 4.62 -2.04
CA VAL A 52 5.13 4.47 -1.60
C VAL A 52 5.79 5.84 -1.42
N LEU A 53 6.46 6.03 -0.28
CA LEU A 53 7.27 7.21 -0.03
C LEU A 53 8.72 6.95 -0.45
N ALA A 54 9.24 7.76 -1.38
CA ALA A 54 10.66 7.76 -1.74
C ALA A 54 11.39 8.77 -0.83
N ARG A 55 12.48 8.36 -0.18
CA ARG A 55 13.33 9.32 0.56
C ARG A 55 14.03 10.27 -0.42
N LYS A 56 14.24 11.53 0.02
CA LYS A 56 14.99 12.58 -0.70
C LYS A 56 16.27 11.99 -1.31
N GLY A 57 16.45 12.16 -2.62
CA GLY A 57 17.65 11.74 -3.35
C GLY A 57 17.39 11.02 -4.68
N TRP A 58 16.18 10.52 -4.91
CA TRP A 58 15.83 9.80 -6.12
C TRP A 58 14.93 10.67 -7.01
N LYS A 59 15.53 11.36 -8.00
CA LYS A 59 14.86 12.27 -8.94
C LYS A 59 13.81 11.61 -9.86
N LEU A 60 13.62 10.29 -9.77
CA LEU A 60 12.77 9.51 -10.69
C LEU A 60 11.32 9.31 -10.21
N TYR A 61 11.00 9.61 -8.95
CA TYR A 61 9.63 9.45 -8.43
C TYR A 61 9.21 10.66 -7.58
N PRO A 62 7.96 11.14 -7.70
CA PRO A 62 7.41 12.11 -6.75
C PRO A 62 7.56 11.60 -5.31
N PRO A 63 7.69 12.49 -4.31
CA PRO A 63 7.94 12.11 -2.91
C PRO A 63 6.94 11.08 -2.37
N ARG A 64 5.73 11.03 -2.96
CA ARG A 64 4.70 10.02 -2.75
C ARG A 64 4.19 9.52 -4.11
N THR A 65 4.35 8.23 -4.40
CA THR A 65 3.89 7.60 -5.66
C THR A 65 2.74 6.64 -5.37
N LYS A 66 1.59 6.78 -6.06
CA LYS A 66 0.48 5.81 -5.97
C LYS A 66 0.94 4.51 -6.63
N LEU A 67 0.85 3.40 -5.92
CA LEU A 67 1.09 2.08 -6.50
C LEU A 67 -0.18 1.49 -7.11
N GLY A 68 -1.32 1.74 -6.47
CA GLY A 68 -2.60 1.18 -6.89
C GLY A 68 -3.59 1.10 -5.74
N VAL A 69 -4.74 0.47 -5.97
CA VAL A 69 -5.69 0.08 -4.93
C VAL A 69 -5.45 -1.36 -4.54
N VAL A 70 -5.37 -1.65 -3.24
CA VAL A 70 -5.16 -3.00 -2.74
C VAL A 70 -6.36 -3.87 -3.10
N THR A 71 -6.10 -4.93 -3.85
CA THR A 71 -7.10 -5.93 -4.24
C THR A 71 -7.00 -7.18 -3.37
N GLU A 72 -5.78 -7.59 -3.02
CA GLU A 72 -5.53 -8.80 -2.24
C GLU A 72 -4.47 -8.59 -1.17
N VAL A 73 -4.64 -9.30 -0.05
CA VAL A 73 -3.68 -9.33 1.06
C VAL A 73 -3.54 -10.76 1.56
N HIS A 74 -2.35 -11.32 1.42
CA HIS A 74 -2.03 -12.68 1.84
C HIS A 74 -0.94 -12.68 2.92
N PRO A 75 -1.15 -13.33 4.08
CA PRO A 75 -0.09 -13.49 5.06
C PRO A 75 0.97 -14.49 4.55
N VAL A 76 2.22 -14.06 4.53
CA VAL A 76 3.38 -14.91 4.14
C VAL A 76 4.09 -15.46 5.37
N SER A 77 4.01 -14.76 6.50
CA SER A 77 4.51 -15.22 7.80
C SER A 77 3.80 -14.49 8.94
N LYS A 78 4.20 -14.74 10.19
CA LYS A 78 3.68 -14.01 11.37
C LYS A 78 3.75 -12.48 11.24
N ARG A 79 4.71 -11.95 10.47
CA ARG A 79 4.91 -10.51 10.29
C ARG A 79 4.92 -10.04 8.83
N GLY A 80 5.02 -10.94 7.85
CA GLY A 80 5.09 -10.57 6.43
C GLY A 80 3.74 -10.68 5.75
N LEU A 81 3.37 -9.68 4.96
CA LEU A 81 2.17 -9.64 4.13
C LEU A 81 2.56 -9.45 2.67
N SER A 82 2.04 -10.29 1.79
CA SER A 82 2.03 -10.07 0.35
C SER A 82 0.78 -9.29 0.00
N ILE A 83 0.94 -8.12 -0.59
CA ILE A 83 -0.13 -7.20 -0.93
C ILE A 83 -0.12 -7.01 -2.43
N THR A 84 -1.21 -7.35 -3.10
CA THR A 84 -1.40 -7.09 -4.52
C THR A 84 -2.24 -5.82 -4.67
N VAL A 85 -1.80 -4.94 -5.56
CA VAL A 85 -2.49 -3.70 -5.90
C VAL A 85 -2.78 -3.66 -7.39
N ASP A 86 -3.94 -3.13 -7.76
CA ASP A 86 -4.31 -2.78 -9.14
C ASP A 86 -3.91 -1.33 -9.42
N ARG A 87 -3.13 -1.12 -10.48
CA ARG A 87 -2.53 0.18 -10.83
C ARG A 87 -3.55 1.17 -11.40
N TRP A 88 -4.65 0.68 -11.97
CA TRP A 88 -5.66 1.47 -12.70
C TRP A 88 -6.97 1.63 -11.94
N ALA A 89 -7.16 0.89 -10.85
CA ALA A 89 -8.29 1.09 -9.97
C ALA A 89 -8.29 2.53 -9.37
N GLU A 90 -9.38 3.25 -9.62
CA GLU A 90 -9.72 4.56 -9.03
C GLU A 90 -11.03 4.51 -8.27
#